data_AF-A0A496XGJ0-F1
#
_entry.id   AF-A0A496XGJ0-F1
#
_cell.length_a   1.000
_cell.length_b   1.000
_cell.length_c   1.000
_cell.angle_alpha   90.00
_cell.angle_beta   90.00
_cell.angle_gamma   90.00
#
_symmetry.space_group_name_H-M   'P 1'
#
loop_
_entity.id
_entity.type
_entity.pdbx_description
1 polymer ?
#
loop_
_entity_poly.entity_id
_entity_poly.type
_entity_poly.pdbx_seq_one_letter_code
_entity_poly.pdbx_strand_id
1 'polypeptide(L)'
;MMSPVKATAPGATELHYSLDHFTTGAEMPSLIDENTQFVDSAGLPIVAGKLYIGLQNTDPTLNAITIYSDRALTTAIANPQTLDADGRSTNKIWVSGKYSMRVDDSDDVQQYQELDNGETSQTGISLLENVSGSDTITADGVSTVSTLV
;
A
#
# COMPACT_ATOMS: atom_id res chain seq x y z
N MET A 1 21.28 -60.28 39.18
CA MET A 1 21.18 -58.81 39.22
C MET A 1 21.19 -58.31 37.78
N MET A 2 20.02 -58.02 37.22
CA MET A 2 19.87 -57.49 35.86
C MET A 2 19.28 -56.09 35.98
N SER A 3 20.08 -55.08 35.64
CA SER A 3 19.63 -53.70 35.51
C SER A 3 18.79 -53.55 34.24
N PRO A 4 17.60 -52.92 34.27
CA PRO A 4 16.91 -52.56 33.04
C PRO A 4 17.56 -51.32 32.39
N VAL A 5 17.87 -51.44 31.11
CA VAL A 5 18.34 -50.36 30.24
C VAL A 5 17.16 -49.43 29.93
N LYS A 6 17.30 -48.15 30.30
CA LYS A 6 16.35 -47.09 29.99
C LYS A 6 16.42 -46.81 28.48
N ALA A 7 15.34 -47.10 27.76
CA ALA A 7 15.19 -46.73 26.36
C ALA A 7 14.96 -45.21 26.25
N THR A 8 15.91 -44.50 25.63
CA THR A 8 15.76 -43.10 25.23
C THR A 8 14.95 -43.06 23.94
N ALA A 9 13.78 -42.42 23.95
CA ALA A 9 12.95 -42.25 22.76
C ALA A 9 13.66 -41.36 21.72
N PRO A 10 13.67 -41.74 20.42
CA PRO A 10 14.25 -40.92 19.38
C PRO A 10 13.32 -39.75 19.02
N GLY A 11 13.90 -38.54 19.04
CA GLY A 11 13.52 -37.34 18.31
C GLY A 11 12.04 -37.16 17.97
N ALA A 12 11.29 -36.52 18.87
CA ALA A 12 10.15 -35.74 18.43
C ALA A 12 10.71 -34.62 17.54
N THR A 13 10.52 -34.76 16.23
CA THR A 13 10.75 -33.66 15.29
C THR A 13 9.76 -32.58 15.65
N GLU A 14 10.23 -31.54 16.36
CA GLU A 14 9.46 -30.32 16.56
C GLU A 14 9.20 -29.76 15.16
N LEU A 15 7.95 -29.91 14.70
CA LEU A 15 7.47 -29.12 13.57
C LEU A 15 7.44 -27.68 14.07
N HIS A 16 8.53 -26.95 13.80
CA HIS A 16 8.51 -25.51 13.83
C HIS A 16 7.46 -25.05 12.82
N TYR A 17 6.23 -24.86 13.30
CA TYR A 17 5.27 -24.00 12.62
C TYR A 17 5.87 -22.59 12.69
N SER A 18 6.64 -22.23 11.67
CA SER A 18 6.92 -20.83 11.38
C SER A 18 5.55 -20.19 11.13
N LEU A 19 5.14 -19.33 12.06
CA LEU A 19 3.98 -18.48 11.93
C LEU A 19 4.35 -17.23 11.11
N ASP A 20 5.14 -17.39 10.05
CA ASP A 20 5.49 -16.30 9.16
C ASP A 20 4.43 -16.23 8.07
N HIS A 21 3.29 -15.64 8.41
CA HIS A 21 2.45 -14.82 7.55
C HIS A 21 1.29 -14.33 8.41
N PHE A 22 1.59 -13.47 9.39
CA PHE A 22 0.61 -12.48 9.81
C PHE A 22 0.32 -11.66 8.55
N THR A 23 -0.76 -12.00 7.85
CA THR A 23 -1.25 -11.16 6.76
C THR A 23 -1.75 -9.89 7.43
N THR A 24 -0.84 -8.92 7.55
CA THR A 24 -1.14 -7.52 7.81
C THR A 24 -2.40 -7.20 7.01
N GLY A 25 -3.46 -6.75 7.69
CA GLY A 25 -4.80 -6.64 7.12
C GLY A 25 -4.75 -6.13 5.69
N ALA A 26 -5.37 -6.88 4.77
CA ALA A 26 -5.24 -6.68 3.33
C ALA A 26 -5.20 -5.20 2.99
N GLU A 27 -4.02 -4.72 2.56
CA GLU A 27 -3.84 -3.31 2.27
C GLU A 27 -4.88 -2.88 1.25
N MET A 28 -5.70 -1.88 1.58
CA MET A 28 -6.72 -1.42 0.64
C MET A 28 -6.01 -0.90 -0.63
N PRO A 29 -6.35 -1.45 -1.81
CA PRO A 29 -5.77 -0.98 -3.05
C PRO A 29 -6.12 0.49 -3.28
N SER A 30 -5.11 1.32 -3.48
CA SER A 30 -5.26 2.71 -3.91
C SER A 30 -5.52 2.75 -5.41
N LEU A 31 -6.50 3.56 -5.83
CA LEU A 31 -6.80 3.81 -7.24
C LEU A 31 -6.18 5.14 -7.66
N ILE A 32 -5.42 5.13 -8.75
CA ILE A 32 -5.10 6.35 -9.50
C ILE A 32 -6.13 6.43 -10.64
N ASP A 33 -7.02 7.40 -10.55
CA ASP A 33 -8.13 7.58 -11.49
C ASP A 33 -7.60 7.90 -12.89
N GLU A 34 -8.01 7.11 -13.88
CA GLU A 34 -7.74 7.34 -15.30
C GLU A 34 -8.24 8.72 -15.78
N ASN A 35 -9.18 9.34 -15.07
CA ASN A 35 -9.67 10.67 -15.37
C ASN A 35 -8.83 11.81 -14.78
N THR A 36 -7.81 11.50 -13.99
CA THR A 36 -6.86 12.50 -13.50
C THR A 36 -6.04 13.02 -14.67
N GLN A 37 -6.16 14.31 -14.95
CA GLN A 37 -5.35 14.99 -15.94
C GLN A 37 -4.13 15.62 -15.26
N PHE A 38 -2.95 15.28 -15.76
CA PHE A 38 -1.69 15.90 -15.34
C PHE A 38 -1.36 17.05 -16.30
N VAL A 39 -1.08 18.20 -15.72
CA VAL A 39 -0.75 19.43 -16.44
C VAL A 39 0.60 19.95 -16.02
N ASP A 40 1.28 20.66 -16.92
CA ASP A 40 2.53 21.35 -16.66
C ASP A 40 2.32 22.65 -15.85
N SER A 41 3.41 23.36 -15.59
CA SER A 41 3.37 24.66 -14.89
C SER A 41 2.61 25.76 -15.64
N ALA A 42 2.38 25.61 -16.94
CA ALA A 42 1.56 26.52 -17.75
C ALA A 42 0.07 26.11 -17.78
N GLY A 43 -0.29 24.99 -17.14
CA GLY A 43 -1.64 24.45 -17.14
C GLY A 43 -2.01 23.68 -18.41
N LEU A 44 -1.03 23.34 -19.25
CA LEU A 44 -1.24 22.53 -20.44
C LEU A 44 -1.10 21.04 -20.10
N PRO A 45 -1.89 20.15 -20.73
CA PRO A 45 -1.75 18.71 -20.52
C PRO A 45 -0.34 18.22 -20.84
N ILE A 46 0.20 17.35 -19.98
CA ILE A 46 1.49 16.71 -20.19
C ILE A 46 1.32 15.56 -21.19
N VAL A 47 1.49 15.87 -22.47
CA VAL A 47 1.33 14.91 -23.57
C VAL A 47 2.52 13.97 -23.65
N ALA A 48 2.26 12.66 -23.78
CA ALA A 48 3.29 11.63 -23.91
C ALA A 48 4.32 11.62 -22.76
N GLY A 49 3.94 12.16 -21.60
CA GLY A 49 4.73 12.10 -20.38
C GLY A 49 4.75 10.71 -19.76
N LYS A 50 5.48 10.60 -18.65
CA LYS A 50 5.66 9.35 -17.90
C LYS A 50 5.18 9.53 -16.46
N LEU A 51 4.26 8.66 -16.04
CA LEU A 51 3.79 8.53 -14.67
C LEU A 51 4.53 7.38 -13.98
N TYR A 52 5.35 7.71 -12.99
CA TYR A 52 6.12 6.77 -12.17
C TYR A 52 5.45 6.58 -10.82
N ILE A 53 5.34 5.33 -10.39
CA ILE A 53 4.80 4.95 -9.08
C ILE A 53 5.86 4.18 -8.29
N GLY A 54 6.13 4.61 -7.06
CA GLY A 54 7.21 4.08 -6.25
C GLY A 54 6.82 3.75 -4.82
N LEU A 55 7.80 3.25 -4.09
CA LEU A 55 7.68 3.02 -2.66
C LEU A 55 7.48 4.37 -1.94
N GLN A 56 6.49 4.42 -1.06
CA GLN A 56 6.17 5.59 -0.24
C GLN A 56 7.44 6.21 0.38
N ASN A 57 7.52 7.53 0.39
CA ASN A 57 8.63 8.34 0.93
C ASN A 57 9.98 8.16 0.20
N THR A 58 9.99 7.60 -1.01
CA THR A 58 11.20 7.43 -1.82
C THR A 58 11.03 7.91 -3.26
N ASP A 59 12.14 8.12 -3.98
CA ASP A 59 12.11 8.49 -5.41
C ASP A 59 11.48 7.37 -6.26
N PRO A 60 10.35 7.63 -6.95
CA PRO A 60 9.66 6.63 -7.77
C PRO A 60 10.47 6.11 -8.95
N THR A 61 11.44 6.87 -9.46
CA THR A 61 12.27 6.48 -10.61
C THR A 61 13.32 5.44 -10.22
N LEU A 62 13.76 5.44 -8.96
CA LEU A 62 14.75 4.51 -8.42
C LEU A 62 14.10 3.35 -7.66
N ASN A 63 12.92 3.58 -7.08
CA ASN A 63 12.22 2.63 -6.21
C ASN A 63 10.82 2.30 -6.74
N ALA A 64 10.73 2.00 -8.03
CA ALA A 64 9.47 1.65 -8.68
C ALA A 64 8.84 0.40 -8.05
N ILE A 65 7.51 0.42 -7.89
CA ILE A 65 6.74 -0.72 -7.39
C ILE A 65 5.87 -1.34 -8.48
N THR A 66 5.43 -2.58 -8.28
CA THR A 66 4.46 -3.23 -9.17
C THR A 66 3.12 -2.53 -9.06
N ILE A 67 2.53 -2.22 -10.21
CA ILE A 67 1.19 -1.65 -10.33
C ILE A 67 0.30 -2.56 -11.18
N TYR A 68 -1.02 -2.42 -11.04
CA TYR A 68 -1.97 -3.40 -11.58
C TYR A 68 -3.12 -2.72 -12.33
N SER A 69 -3.73 -3.43 -13.28
CA SER A 69 -4.93 -2.95 -14.00
C SER A 69 -6.24 -3.26 -13.28
N ASP A 70 -6.21 -4.10 -12.24
CA ASP A 70 -7.39 -4.53 -11.49
C ASP A 70 -7.24 -4.34 -9.98
N ARG A 71 -8.38 -4.11 -9.32
CA ARG A 71 -8.47 -3.91 -7.87
C ARG A 71 -8.03 -5.12 -7.06
N ALA A 72 -8.08 -6.33 -7.64
CA ALA A 72 -7.64 -7.53 -6.95
C ALA A 72 -6.11 -7.68 -6.94
N LEU A 73 -5.38 -6.74 -7.58
CA LEU A 73 -3.92 -6.71 -7.65
C LEU A 73 -3.36 -7.99 -8.31
N THR A 74 -4.00 -8.44 -9.38
CA THR A 74 -3.64 -9.73 -10.03
C THR A 74 -2.95 -9.56 -11.39
N THR A 75 -3.30 -8.53 -12.15
CA THR A 75 -2.78 -8.28 -13.50
C THR A 75 -1.81 -7.11 -13.46
N ALA A 76 -0.52 -7.43 -13.37
CA ALA A 76 0.54 -6.42 -13.36
C ALA A 76 0.64 -5.70 -14.72
N ILE A 77 0.88 -4.39 -14.68
CA ILE A 77 1.14 -3.55 -15.86
C ILE A 77 2.50 -2.84 -15.72
N ALA A 78 2.99 -2.27 -16.82
CA ALA A 78 4.30 -1.62 -16.86
C ALA A 78 4.40 -0.42 -15.90
N ASN A 79 5.60 -0.07 -15.46
CA ASN A 79 5.86 1.14 -14.69
C ASN A 79 7.19 1.72 -15.21
N PRO A 80 7.25 2.95 -15.76
CA PRO A 80 6.19 3.96 -15.79
C PRO A 80 5.02 3.67 -16.75
N GLN A 81 3.94 4.41 -16.57
CA GLN A 81 2.81 4.49 -17.51
C GLN A 81 2.93 5.74 -18.38
N THR A 82 2.65 5.61 -19.68
CA THR A 82 2.64 6.75 -20.60
C THR A 82 1.32 7.50 -20.52
N LEU A 83 1.39 8.82 -20.54
CA LEU A 83 0.23 9.70 -20.60
C LEU A 83 -0.24 9.92 -22.05
N ASP A 84 -1.55 10.04 -22.25
CA ASP A 84 -2.15 10.31 -23.55
C ASP A 84 -2.07 11.79 -23.96
N ALA A 85 -2.73 12.15 -25.06
CA ALA A 85 -2.77 13.53 -25.57
C ALA A 85 -3.52 14.52 -24.66
N ASP A 86 -4.31 14.00 -23.72
CA ASP A 86 -5.02 14.80 -22.73
C ASP A 86 -4.29 14.78 -21.37
N GLY A 87 -3.06 14.26 -21.30
CA GLY A 87 -2.28 14.18 -20.08
C GLY A 87 -2.85 13.21 -19.05
N ARG A 88 -3.57 12.18 -19.49
CA ARG A 88 -4.21 11.17 -18.64
C ARG A 88 -3.51 9.82 -18.77
N SER A 89 -3.56 9.01 -17.72
CA SER A 89 -3.08 7.63 -17.82
C SER A 89 -3.96 6.84 -18.78
N THR A 90 -3.35 6.09 -19.70
CA THR A 90 -4.10 5.24 -20.65
C THR A 90 -4.79 4.05 -19.95
N ASN A 91 -4.22 3.59 -18.83
CA ASN A 91 -4.74 2.48 -18.04
C ASN A 91 -5.29 2.96 -16.70
N LYS A 92 -6.29 2.24 -16.20
CA LYS A 92 -6.67 2.30 -14.79
C LYS A 92 -5.55 1.68 -13.97
N ILE A 93 -5.06 2.38 -12.95
CA ILE A 93 -3.91 1.92 -12.16
C ILE A 93 -4.34 1.67 -10.71
N TRP A 94 -4.08 0.47 -10.24
CA TRP A 94 -4.24 0.06 -8.86
C TRP A 94 -2.87 -0.22 -8.22
N VAL A 95 -2.71 0.27 -6.99
CA VAL A 95 -1.48 0.19 -6.22
C VAL A 95 -1.80 -0.40 -4.85
N SER A 96 -0.90 -1.24 -4.32
CA SER A 96 -1.06 -1.77 -2.97
C SER A 96 -0.69 -0.71 -1.93
N GLY A 97 -1.68 -0.22 -1.15
CA GLY A 97 -1.46 0.72 -0.06
C GLY A 97 -0.97 2.11 -0.51
N LYS A 98 -0.14 2.74 0.32
CA LYS A 98 0.47 4.04 0.07
C LYS A 98 1.67 3.96 -0.88
N TYR A 99 1.91 5.04 -1.62
CA TYR A 99 2.92 5.09 -2.68
C TYR A 99 3.49 6.50 -2.87
N SER A 100 4.62 6.60 -3.54
CA SER A 100 5.12 7.84 -4.12
C SER A 100 4.79 7.93 -5.61
N MET A 101 4.63 9.14 -6.12
CA MET A 101 4.23 9.42 -7.49
C MET A 101 5.10 10.53 -8.08
N ARG A 102 5.54 10.36 -9.32
CA ARG A 102 6.24 11.40 -10.09
C ARG A 102 5.71 11.43 -11.52
N VAL A 103 5.56 12.63 -12.06
CA VAL A 103 5.17 12.84 -13.46
C VAL A 103 6.26 13.64 -14.16
N ASP A 104 6.77 13.06 -15.24
CA ASP A 104 7.72 13.69 -16.14
C ASP A 104 7.05 13.98 -17.48
N ASP A 105 7.48 15.04 -18.16
CA ASP A 105 7.08 15.32 -19.54
C ASP A 105 7.78 14.42 -20.56
N SER A 106 7.51 14.66 -21.84
CA SER A 106 8.08 13.88 -22.94
C SER A 106 9.59 14.02 -23.07
N ASP A 107 10.18 15.07 -22.50
CA ASP A 107 11.62 15.34 -22.49
C ASP A 107 12.31 14.81 -21.22
N ASP A 108 11.61 13.98 -20.44
CA ASP A 108 12.06 13.40 -19.17
C ASP A 108 12.37 14.47 -18.09
N VAL A 109 11.69 15.62 -18.15
CA VAL A 109 11.78 16.67 -17.13
C VAL A 109 10.65 16.51 -16.12
N GLN A 110 10.99 16.51 -14.84
CA GLN A 110 10.01 16.41 -13.75
C GLN A 110 9.09 17.63 -13.71
N GLN A 111 7.79 17.36 -13.75
CA GLN A 111 6.73 18.36 -13.63
C GLN A 111 6.01 18.28 -12.27
N TYR A 112 5.88 17.08 -11.70
CA TYR A 112 5.19 16.87 -10.43
C TYR A 112 5.82 15.73 -9.62
N GLN A 113 5.79 15.85 -8.29
CA GLN A 113 6.14 14.78 -7.36
C GLN A 113 5.35 14.88 -6.06
N GLU A 114 4.86 13.72 -5.59
CA GLU A 114 4.29 13.50 -4.26
C GLU A 114 4.91 12.23 -3.68
N LEU A 115 5.40 12.29 -2.44
CA LEU A 115 6.10 11.18 -1.83
C LEU A 115 5.20 10.33 -0.93
N ASP A 116 4.04 10.85 -0.51
CA ASP A 116 3.11 10.16 0.37
C ASP A 116 1.67 10.26 -0.14
N ASN A 117 1.34 9.45 -1.14
CA ASN A 117 0.02 9.35 -1.74
C ASN A 117 -0.66 8.02 -1.40
N GLY A 118 -1.98 7.94 -1.64
CA GLY A 118 -2.81 6.79 -1.35
C GLY A 118 -3.33 6.76 0.09
N GLU A 119 -4.22 5.81 0.34
CA GLU A 119 -4.86 5.64 1.64
C GLU A 119 -4.16 4.52 2.43
N THR A 120 -3.96 4.72 3.73
CA THR A 120 -3.69 3.58 4.62
C THR A 120 -4.97 2.80 4.82
N SER A 121 -4.86 1.48 4.91
CA SER A 121 -5.94 0.66 5.48
C SER A 121 -6.37 1.25 6.81
N GLN A 122 -7.64 1.63 6.90
CA GLN A 122 -8.22 2.29 8.07
C GLN A 122 -8.08 1.37 9.29
N THR A 123 -6.99 1.51 10.03
CA THR A 123 -6.76 0.80 11.28
C THR A 123 -7.38 1.61 12.39
N GLY A 124 -8.68 1.40 12.60
CA GLY A 124 -9.37 1.97 13.75
C GLY A 124 -10.78 2.41 13.42
N ILE A 125 -11.73 1.49 13.56
CA ILE A 125 -13.08 1.90 13.94
C ILE A 125 -12.97 2.24 15.43
N SER A 126 -12.89 3.51 15.79
CA SER A 126 -13.10 3.90 17.19
C SER A 126 -14.58 3.68 17.49
N LEU A 127 -14.92 2.52 18.04
CA LEU A 127 -16.26 2.26 18.54
C LEU A 127 -16.46 3.12 19.78
N LEU A 128 -17.22 4.20 19.65
CA LEU A 128 -17.61 5.01 20.80
C LEU A 128 -18.76 4.28 21.52
N GLU A 129 -18.43 3.45 22.51
CA GLU A 129 -19.44 2.87 23.39
C GLU A 129 -19.83 3.89 24.48
N ASN A 130 -21.14 4.03 24.74
CA ASN A 130 -21.72 4.90 25.77
C ASN A 130 -21.54 6.42 25.58
N VAL A 131 -21.80 6.93 24.36
CA VAL A 131 -21.95 8.39 24.15
C VAL A 131 -23.21 8.88 24.86
N SER A 132 -23.05 9.59 25.97
CA SER A 132 -24.12 10.39 26.58
C SER A 132 -23.62 11.81 26.75
N GLY A 133 -24.35 12.80 26.23
CA GLY A 133 -24.01 14.21 26.41
C GLY A 133 -25.28 15.05 26.41
N SER A 134 -25.48 15.83 27.48
CA SER A 134 -26.43 16.95 27.44
C SER A 134 -25.73 18.27 27.10
N ASP A 135 -24.43 18.46 27.40
CA ASP A 135 -23.72 19.71 27.06
C ASP A 135 -22.19 19.60 26.78
N THR A 136 -21.53 18.46 27.06
CA THR A 136 -20.14 18.18 26.62
C THR A 136 -20.00 16.69 26.32
N ILE A 137 -19.44 16.33 25.16
CA ILE A 137 -19.06 14.96 24.84
C ILE A 137 -17.58 14.79 25.20
N THR A 138 -17.31 14.00 26.24
CA THR A 138 -15.96 13.48 26.50
C THR A 138 -15.97 12.01 26.07
N ALA A 139 -15.18 11.69 25.06
CA ALA A 139 -15.01 10.33 24.57
C ALA A 139 -13.56 9.90 24.74
N ASP A 140 -13.34 8.80 25.45
CA ASP A 140 -12.02 8.16 25.53
C ASP A 140 -11.92 7.16 24.37
N GLY A 141 -11.12 7.53 23.37
CA GLY A 141 -10.77 6.61 22.29
C GLY A 141 -9.82 5.55 22.81
N VAL A 142 -10.33 4.33 23.06
CA VAL A 142 -9.47 3.18 23.29
C VAL A 142 -9.04 2.63 21.95
N SER A 143 -7.82 2.95 21.52
CA SER A 143 -7.19 2.23 20.42
C SER A 143 -7.08 0.76 20.83
N THR A 144 -7.70 -0.16 20.10
CA THR A 144 -7.44 -1.59 20.27
C THR A 144 -6.07 -1.90 19.68
N VAL A 145 -5.00 -1.46 20.35
CA VAL A 145 -3.68 -2.05 20.16
C VAL A 145 -3.76 -3.41 20.84
N SER A 146 -4.20 -4.41 20.08
CA SER A 146 -3.97 -5.80 20.48
C SER A 146 -2.47 -6.02 20.38
N THR A 147 -1.74 -5.75 21.46
CA THR A 147 -0.39 -6.30 21.61
C THR A 147 -0.51 -7.81 21.49
N LEU A 148 0.00 -8.37 20.40
CA LEU A 148 0.14 -9.81 20.24
C LEU A 148 1.09 -10.29 21.34
N VAL A 149 0.63 -11.22 22.18
CA VAL A 149 1.46 -11.94 23.16
C VAL A 149 2.17 -13.09 22.45
#